data_AF-A0AAD5XBX2-F1
#
_entry.id   AF-A0AAD5XBX2-F1
#
_cell.length_a   1.000
_cell.length_b   1.000
_cell.length_c   1.000
_cell.angle_alpha   90.00
_cell.angle_beta   90.00
_cell.angle_gamma   90.00
#
_symmetry.space_group_name_H-M   'P 1'
#
loop_
_entity.id
_entity.type
_entity.pdbx_description
1 polymer ?
#
loop_
_entity_poly.entity_id
_entity_poly.type
_entity_poly.pdbx_seq_one_letter_code
_entity_poly.pdbx_strand_id
1 'polypeptide(L)'
;MLGGIGKIYLYPDKNEAHYAITDKESLRILINLVLSQYSLLTDHQYQRFTRLHKVLLDNIVRFDTLKEFNLFRASVVPVVTPIASMIYYVSNWIVGFINGEGSFPIDGVCSFTLEHTDQSVLVMMREHLGFEAKLYDRTTRKTTYMLQISSRADTTKLVNFLDANIALKGNKLLQYNVWREAWSKKDEGTLE
;
A
#
# COMPACT_ATOMS: atom_id res chain seq x y z
N MET A 1 11.88 7.16 12.55
CA MET A 1 11.80 5.95 13.40
C MET A 1 10.61 6.09 14.33
N LEU A 2 9.77 5.07 14.49
CA LEU A 2 8.57 5.10 15.37
C LEU A 2 8.90 5.00 16.88
N GLY A 3 10.11 5.41 17.30
CA GLY A 3 10.46 5.49 18.73
C GLY A 3 10.44 4.18 19.52
N GLY A 4 10.51 3.01 18.88
CA GLY A 4 10.48 1.71 19.57
C GLY A 4 9.09 1.27 20.05
N ILE A 5 8.01 1.88 19.54
CA ILE A 5 6.65 1.43 19.83
C ILE A 5 6.32 0.11 19.11
N GLY A 6 5.30 -0.60 19.59
CA GLY A 6 4.82 -1.84 18.97
C GLY A 6 5.60 -3.09 19.40
N LYS A 7 5.10 -4.26 18.98
CA LYS A 7 5.66 -5.58 19.31
C LYS A 7 5.61 -6.48 18.09
N ILE A 8 6.62 -7.34 17.95
CA ILE A 8 6.64 -8.42 16.96
C ILE A 8 6.13 -9.70 17.62
N TYR A 9 5.11 -10.29 17.01
CA TYR A 9 4.55 -11.58 17.39
C TYR A 9 4.96 -12.60 16.33
N LEU A 10 5.58 -13.71 16.78
CA LEU A 10 5.98 -14.80 15.91
C LEU A 10 4.92 -15.90 15.96
N TYR A 11 4.57 -16.44 14.80
CA TYR A 11 3.63 -17.55 14.64
C TYR A 11 4.34 -18.69 13.90
N PRO A 12 5.16 -19.51 14.59
CA PRO A 12 5.99 -20.53 13.95
C PRO A 12 5.17 -21.54 13.13
N ASP A 13 3.99 -21.92 13.63
CA ASP A 13 3.11 -22.89 12.96
C ASP A 13 2.60 -22.40 11.59
N LYS A 14 2.56 -21.07 11.38
CA LYS A 14 2.17 -20.45 10.11
C LYS A 14 3.36 -19.93 9.30
N ASN A 15 4.57 -19.98 9.88
CA ASN A 15 5.76 -19.33 9.36
C ASN A 15 5.54 -17.82 9.07
N GLU A 16 4.87 -17.14 10.00
CA GLU A 16 4.49 -15.72 9.88
C GLU A 16 4.98 -14.89 11.07
N ALA A 17 5.19 -13.60 10.84
CA ALA A 17 5.50 -12.63 11.88
C ALA A 17 4.60 -11.40 11.71
N HIS A 18 3.99 -10.95 12.81
CA HIS A 18 3.15 -9.75 12.83
C HIS A 18 3.79 -8.66 13.68
N TYR A 19 3.96 -7.48 13.12
CA TYR A 19 4.21 -6.28 13.90
C TYR A 19 2.89 -5.60 14.24
N ALA A 20 2.61 -5.40 15.53
CA ALA A 20 1.36 -4.77 15.97
C ALA A 20 1.60 -3.73 17.08
N ILE A 21 0.81 -2.66 17.01
CA ILE A 21 0.73 -1.61 18.03
C ILE A 21 -0.67 -1.71 18.64
N THR A 22 -0.75 -2.08 19.92
CA THR A 22 -2.02 -2.43 20.56
C THR A 22 -2.36 -1.57 21.76
N ASP A 23 -1.38 -0.93 22.38
CA ASP A 23 -1.63 -0.03 23.50
C ASP A 23 -2.07 1.35 23.02
N LYS A 24 -2.92 1.98 23.82
CA LYS A 24 -3.60 3.24 23.49
C LYS A 24 -2.62 4.39 23.26
N GLU A 25 -1.54 4.45 24.02
CA GLU A 25 -0.58 5.56 23.94
C GLU A 25 0.28 5.47 22.70
N SER A 26 0.83 4.29 22.39
CA SER A 26 1.55 4.05 21.14
C SER A 26 0.68 4.28 19.90
N LEU A 27 -0.61 3.93 19.95
CA LEU A 27 -1.56 4.25 18.88
C LEU A 27 -1.73 5.76 18.70
N ARG A 28 -1.85 6.53 19.78
CA ARG A 28 -1.91 8.01 19.71
C ARG A 28 -0.64 8.58 19.09
N ILE A 29 0.53 8.08 19.48
CA ILE A 29 1.81 8.47 18.89
C ILE A 29 1.83 8.20 17.38
N LEU A 30 1.45 6.99 16.95
CA LEU A 30 1.39 6.63 15.53
C LEU A 30 0.45 7.56 14.74
N ILE A 31 -0.74 7.82 15.28
CA ILE A 31 -1.73 8.67 14.62
C ILE A 31 -1.20 10.10 14.49
N ASN A 32 -0.66 10.66 15.57
CA ASN A 32 -0.22 12.06 15.60
C ASN A 32 1.06 12.30 14.79
N LEU A 33 1.95 11.31 14.72
CA LEU A 33 3.23 11.46 14.00
C LEU A 33 3.13 11.10 12.53
N VAL A 34 2.29 10.14 12.17
CA VAL A 34 2.27 9.60 10.80
C VAL A 34 0.92 9.85 10.14
N LEU A 35 -0.16 9.30 10.70
CA LEU A 35 -1.43 9.23 9.98
C LEU A 35 -2.18 10.58 9.89
N SER A 36 -1.84 11.54 10.75
CA SER A 36 -2.32 12.92 10.67
C SER A 36 -1.63 13.74 9.57
N GLN A 37 -0.39 13.38 9.22
CA GLN A 37 0.41 14.07 8.22
C GLN A 37 0.28 13.38 6.85
N TYR A 38 0.28 12.05 6.86
CA TYR A 38 0.26 11.20 5.67
C TYR A 38 -1.02 10.36 5.67
N SER A 39 -2.07 10.88 5.07
CA SER A 39 -3.36 10.19 4.96
C SER A 39 -3.22 8.88 4.17
N LEU A 40 -4.01 7.88 4.57
CA LEU A 40 -4.12 6.62 3.84
C LEU A 40 -4.93 6.84 2.56
N LEU A 41 -4.42 6.37 1.42
CA LEU A 41 -5.02 6.66 0.11
C LEU A 41 -6.05 5.63 -0.36
N THR A 42 -6.07 4.44 0.22
CA THR A 42 -7.12 3.44 -0.07
C THR A 42 -8.36 3.73 0.76
N ASP A 43 -9.54 3.71 0.16
CA ASP A 43 -10.82 4.02 0.80
C ASP A 43 -11.05 3.21 2.07
N HIS A 44 -10.81 1.91 2.00
CA HIS A 44 -11.10 1.00 3.10
C HIS A 44 -10.18 1.21 4.31
N GLN A 45 -8.88 1.47 4.08
CA GLN A 45 -7.96 1.76 5.19
C GLN A 45 -8.20 3.15 5.76
N TYR A 46 -8.53 4.14 4.91
CA TYR A 46 -8.90 5.47 5.38
C TYR A 46 -10.14 5.43 6.28
N GLN A 47 -11.20 4.71 5.87
CA GLN A 47 -12.40 4.51 6.70
C GLN A 47 -12.09 3.84 8.04
N ARG A 48 -11.25 2.79 8.05
CA ARG A 48 -10.83 2.12 9.29
C ARG A 48 -10.05 3.06 10.19
N PHE A 49 -9.13 3.85 9.63
CA PHE A 49 -8.37 4.85 10.35
C PHE A 49 -9.28 5.91 10.98
N THR A 50 -10.22 6.50 10.23
CA THR A 50 -11.13 7.53 10.76
C THR A 50 -11.96 7.02 11.92
N ARG A 51 -12.44 5.77 11.85
CA ARG A 51 -13.15 5.12 12.97
C ARG A 51 -12.25 4.89 14.18
N LEU A 52 -11.05 4.36 13.97
CA LEU A 52 -10.06 4.16 15.04
C LEU A 52 -9.70 5.49 15.71
N HIS A 53 -9.46 6.53 14.92
CA HIS A 53 -9.14 7.86 15.41
C HIS A 53 -10.28 8.42 16.27
N LYS A 54 -11.54 8.31 15.81
CA LYS A 54 -12.70 8.74 16.59
C LYS A 54 -12.84 7.98 17.92
N VAL A 55 -12.67 6.65 17.91
CA VAL A 55 -12.67 5.82 19.14
C VAL A 55 -11.62 6.32 20.14
N LEU A 56 -10.42 6.65 19.66
CA LEU A 56 -9.32 7.11 20.51
C LEU A 56 -9.54 8.52 21.07
N LEU A 57 -10.08 9.43 20.25
CA LEU A 57 -10.41 10.81 20.66
C LEU A 57 -11.52 10.84 21.71
N ASP A 58 -12.59 10.07 21.47
CA ASP A 58 -13.74 9.99 22.37
C ASP A 58 -13.47 9.13 23.62
N ASN A 59 -12.30 8.47 23.68
CA ASN A 59 -11.95 7.51 24.71
C ASN A 59 -12.96 6.36 24.85
N ILE A 60 -13.56 5.92 23.74
CA ILE A 60 -14.48 4.77 23.74
C ILE A 60 -13.70 3.50 24.10
N VAL A 61 -14.14 2.82 25.16
CA VAL A 61 -13.46 1.60 25.67
C VAL A 61 -14.11 0.32 25.12
N ARG A 62 -15.44 0.32 24.98
CA ARG A 62 -16.20 -0.82 24.47
C ARG A 62 -17.55 -0.38 23.92
N PHE A 63 -18.15 -1.25 23.11
CA PHE A 63 -19.56 -1.19 22.75
C PHE A 63 -20.24 -2.40 23.40
N ASP A 64 -21.34 -2.18 24.11
CA ASP A 64 -22.05 -3.26 24.83
C ASP A 64 -22.92 -4.09 23.88
N THR A 65 -23.31 -3.52 22.73
CA THR A 65 -24.14 -4.21 21.73
C THR A 65 -23.65 -3.98 20.30
N LEU A 66 -23.96 -4.95 19.42
CA LEU A 66 -23.73 -4.80 17.97
C LEU A 66 -24.51 -3.62 17.38
N LYS A 67 -25.69 -3.32 17.93
CA LYS A 67 -26.51 -2.17 17.51
C LYS A 67 -25.79 -0.85 17.77
N GLU A 68 -25.23 -0.69 18.97
CA GLU A 68 -24.43 0.47 19.36
C GLU A 68 -23.21 0.66 18.45
N PHE A 69 -22.44 -0.42 18.22
CA PHE A 69 -21.31 -0.39 17.29
C PHE A 69 -21.74 0.02 15.88
N ASN A 70 -22.86 -0.51 15.37
CA ASN A 70 -23.34 -0.17 14.04
C ASN A 70 -23.81 1.29 13.93
N LEU A 71 -24.42 1.84 14.98
CA LEU A 71 -24.80 3.26 15.05
C LEU A 71 -23.56 4.17 15.03
N PHE A 72 -22.54 3.83 15.84
CA PHE A 72 -21.25 4.53 15.80
C PHE A 72 -20.60 4.42 14.41
N ARG A 73 -20.57 3.22 13.84
CA ARG A 73 -19.97 2.98 12.52
C ARG A 73 -20.62 3.83 11.42
N ALA A 74 -21.93 4.05 11.51
CA ALA A 74 -22.70 4.87 10.59
C ALA A 74 -22.53 6.38 10.82
N SER A 75 -22.22 6.81 12.05
CA SER A 75 -22.03 8.23 12.37
C SER A 75 -20.65 8.77 11.96
N VAL A 76 -19.65 7.89 11.79
CA VAL A 76 -18.31 8.27 11.34
C VAL A 76 -18.25 8.30 9.82
N VAL A 77 -18.45 9.48 9.24
CA VAL A 77 -18.28 9.74 7.80
C VAL A 77 -16.85 10.21 7.53
N PRO A 78 -16.08 9.53 6.66
CA PRO A 78 -14.75 9.99 6.28
C PRO A 78 -14.84 11.30 5.50
N VAL A 79 -13.97 12.26 5.84
CA VAL A 79 -13.82 13.48 5.05
C VAL A 79 -12.92 13.16 3.86
N VAL A 80 -13.44 13.30 2.65
CA VAL A 80 -12.64 13.07 1.44
C VAL A 80 -11.54 14.14 1.39
N THR A 81 -10.28 13.72 1.46
CA THR A 81 -9.14 14.61 1.31
C THR A 81 -8.84 14.77 -0.19
N PRO A 82 -8.75 16.00 -0.74
CA PRO A 82 -8.47 16.17 -2.16
C PRO A 82 -7.08 15.65 -2.55
N ILE A 83 -6.96 15.00 -3.71
CA ILE A 83 -5.71 14.44 -4.25
C ILE A 83 -4.60 15.49 -4.36
N ALA A 84 -4.95 16.74 -4.68
CA ALA A 84 -3.99 17.85 -4.78
C ALA A 84 -3.20 18.09 -3.48
N SER A 85 -3.77 17.76 -2.32
CA SER A 85 -3.08 17.88 -1.02
C SER A 85 -2.10 16.74 -0.73
N MET A 86 -2.08 15.70 -1.58
CA MET A 86 -1.32 14.45 -1.38
C MET A 86 0.00 14.43 -2.15
N ILE A 87 0.21 15.38 -3.08
CA ILE A 87 1.32 15.40 -4.04
C ILE A 87 2.69 15.28 -3.37
N TYR A 88 2.87 15.85 -2.16
CA TYR A 88 4.18 15.90 -1.52
C TYR A 88 4.67 14.55 -0.95
N TYR A 89 3.77 13.58 -0.72
CA TYR A 89 4.15 12.26 -0.19
C TYR A 89 3.67 11.08 -1.05
N VAL A 90 2.89 11.34 -2.10
CA VAL A 90 2.30 10.28 -2.92
C VAL A 90 3.35 9.32 -3.49
N SER A 91 4.52 9.81 -3.95
CA SER A 91 5.58 8.95 -4.47
C SER A 91 6.12 7.99 -3.39
N ASN A 92 6.34 8.48 -2.17
CA ASN A 92 6.77 7.62 -1.05
C ASN A 92 5.69 6.63 -0.63
N TRP A 93 4.43 7.05 -0.68
CA TRP A 93 3.29 6.17 -0.42
C TRP A 93 3.20 5.07 -1.48
N ILE A 94 3.38 5.40 -2.77
CA ILE A 94 3.39 4.45 -3.89
C ILE A 94 4.49 3.41 -3.72
N VAL A 95 5.70 3.81 -3.33
CA VAL A 95 6.78 2.86 -2.99
C VAL A 95 6.34 1.91 -1.88
N GLY A 96 5.80 2.44 -0.77
CA GLY A 96 5.32 1.64 0.35
C GLY A 96 4.20 0.67 -0.06
N PHE A 97 3.32 1.13 -0.93
CA PHE A 97 2.21 0.34 -1.48
C PHE A 97 2.72 -0.78 -2.41
N ILE A 98 3.68 -0.50 -3.30
CA ILE A 98 4.37 -1.52 -4.11
C ILE A 98 5.11 -2.51 -3.20
N ASN A 99 5.67 -2.06 -2.08
CA ASN A 99 6.35 -2.93 -1.12
C ASN A 99 5.41 -4.00 -0.52
N GLY A 100 4.14 -3.62 -0.30
CA GLY A 100 3.10 -4.53 0.21
C GLY A 100 2.41 -5.36 -0.87
N GLU A 101 2.00 -4.74 -1.98
CA GLU A 101 1.04 -5.32 -2.95
C GLU A 101 1.64 -5.59 -4.34
N GLY A 102 2.76 -4.95 -4.69
CA GLY A 102 3.37 -5.10 -6.02
C GLY A 102 4.04 -6.45 -6.20
N SER A 103 4.13 -6.96 -7.42
CA SER A 103 4.73 -8.25 -7.74
C SER A 103 5.76 -8.14 -8.86
N PHE A 104 6.98 -8.61 -8.57
CA PHE A 104 8.09 -8.75 -9.50
C PHE A 104 8.37 -10.25 -9.67
N PRO A 105 7.96 -10.88 -10.78
CA PRO A 105 8.26 -12.28 -11.07
C PRO A 105 9.77 -12.52 -11.18
N ILE A 106 10.25 -13.64 -10.62
CA ILE A 106 11.67 -14.04 -10.67
C ILE A 106 11.96 -15.00 -11.84
N ASP A 107 10.92 -15.46 -12.53
CA ASP A 107 10.97 -16.45 -13.61
C ASP A 107 11.51 -15.92 -14.96
N GLY A 108 12.16 -14.75 -14.96
CA GLY A 108 12.67 -14.09 -16.18
C GLY A 108 11.61 -13.31 -16.95
N VAL A 109 10.33 -13.38 -16.57
CA VAL A 109 9.29 -12.54 -17.18
C VAL A 109 9.44 -11.12 -16.68
N CYS A 110 9.92 -10.24 -17.55
CA CYS A 110 10.01 -8.79 -17.31
C CYS A 110 8.62 -8.14 -17.35
N SER A 111 7.76 -8.52 -16.42
CA SER A 111 6.48 -7.86 -16.16
C SER A 111 6.37 -7.47 -14.71
N PHE A 112 5.57 -6.45 -14.42
CA PHE A 112 5.19 -6.09 -13.06
C PHE A 112 3.67 -6.15 -12.98
N THR A 113 3.15 -6.66 -11.86
CA THR A 113 1.71 -6.66 -11.60
C THR A 113 1.43 -6.08 -10.23
N LEU A 114 0.32 -5.37 -10.12
CA LEU A 114 -0.23 -4.91 -8.86
C LEU A 114 -1.74 -5.11 -8.89
N GLU A 115 -2.26 -5.87 -7.93
CA GLU A 115 -3.68 -6.17 -7.83
C GLU A 115 -4.25 -5.58 -6.53
N HIS A 116 -5.41 -4.93 -6.61
CA HIS A 116 -6.05 -4.36 -5.43
C HIS A 116 -7.57 -4.21 -5.63
N THR A 117 -8.33 -4.11 -4.54
CA THR A 117 -9.80 -3.97 -4.59
C THR A 117 -10.27 -2.53 -4.80
N ASP A 118 -9.38 -1.57 -4.63
CA ASP A 118 -9.64 -0.14 -4.80
C ASP A 118 -9.10 0.32 -6.16
N GLN A 119 -10.00 0.47 -7.12
CA GLN A 119 -9.65 0.88 -8.49
C GLN A 119 -9.07 2.29 -8.53
N SER A 120 -9.57 3.19 -7.68
CA SER A 120 -9.20 4.61 -7.72
C SER A 120 -7.71 4.81 -7.44
N VAL A 121 -7.16 4.02 -6.52
CA VAL A 121 -5.74 3.99 -6.19
C VAL A 121 -4.90 3.53 -7.38
N LEU A 122 -5.33 2.50 -8.09
CA LEU A 122 -4.59 2.01 -9.27
C LEU A 122 -4.63 3.01 -10.42
N VAL A 123 -5.76 3.69 -10.61
CA VAL A 123 -5.89 4.78 -11.59
C VAL A 123 -4.96 5.93 -11.23
N MET A 124 -4.97 6.37 -9.96
CA MET A 124 -4.08 7.41 -9.45
C MET A 124 -2.61 7.04 -9.67
N MET A 125 -2.21 5.80 -9.36
CA MET A 125 -0.83 5.34 -9.58
C MET A 125 -0.46 5.33 -11.06
N ARG A 126 -1.34 4.82 -11.93
CA ARG A 126 -1.12 4.79 -13.38
C ARG A 126 -0.91 6.21 -13.92
N GLU A 127 -1.75 7.16 -13.51
CA GLU A 127 -1.67 8.56 -13.94
C GLU A 127 -0.42 9.25 -13.38
N HIS A 128 -0.12 9.08 -12.09
CA HIS A 128 1.04 9.67 -11.43
C HIS A 128 2.36 9.19 -12.03
N LEU A 129 2.44 7.91 -12.43
CA LEU A 129 3.62 7.31 -13.03
C LEU A 129 3.64 7.44 -14.56
N GLY A 130 2.58 8.00 -15.16
CA GLY A 130 2.45 8.17 -16.60
C GLY A 130 2.43 6.86 -17.38
N PHE A 131 1.87 5.79 -16.80
CA PHE A 131 1.76 4.48 -17.47
C PHE A 131 0.65 4.46 -18.53
N GLU A 132 0.90 3.78 -19.64
CA GLU A 132 -0.09 3.54 -20.69
C GLU A 132 -0.85 2.22 -20.50
N ALA A 133 -0.34 1.36 -19.62
CA ALA A 133 -0.97 0.09 -19.27
C ALA A 133 -2.45 0.22 -18.88
N LYS A 134 -3.23 -0.74 -19.35
CA LYS A 134 -4.65 -0.85 -19.01
C LYS A 134 -4.81 -1.48 -17.62
N LEU A 135 -5.88 -1.09 -16.94
CA LEU A 135 -6.36 -1.82 -15.78
C LEU A 135 -7.26 -2.96 -16.25
N TYR A 136 -7.11 -4.13 -15.65
CA TYR A 136 -7.91 -5.31 -15.93
C TYR A 136 -8.81 -5.61 -14.75
N ASP A 137 -10.09 -5.87 -15.03
CA ASP A 137 -11.02 -6.36 -14.03
C ASP A 137 -10.79 -7.86 -13.82
N ARG A 138 -10.61 -8.25 -12.55
CA ARG A 138 -10.46 -9.64 -12.12
C ARG A 138 -11.64 -9.97 -11.22
N THR A 139 -12.66 -10.58 -11.81
CA THR A 139 -13.83 -11.02 -11.05
C THR A 139 -13.71 -12.51 -10.78
N THR A 140 -13.36 -12.85 -9.55
CA THR A 140 -13.52 -14.21 -9.03
C THR A 140 -14.64 -14.22 -8.00
N ARG A 141 -14.33 -14.28 -6.70
CA ARG A 141 -15.29 -14.17 -5.58
C ARG A 141 -15.54 -12.73 -5.13
N LYS A 142 -14.56 -11.85 -5.39
CA LYS A 142 -14.60 -10.41 -5.13
C LYS A 142 -13.96 -9.73 -6.33
N THR A 143 -14.51 -8.59 -6.74
CA THR A 143 -13.91 -7.78 -7.80
C THR A 143 -12.59 -7.20 -7.30
N THR A 144 -11.52 -7.51 -8.02
CA THR A 144 -10.22 -6.87 -7.92
C THR A 144 -9.86 -6.24 -9.26
N TYR A 145 -8.91 -5.31 -9.22
CA TYR A 145 -8.40 -4.61 -10.38
C TYR A 145 -6.90 -4.87 -10.45
N MET A 146 -6.37 -5.09 -11.64
CA MET A 146 -4.97 -5.40 -11.87
C MET A 146 -4.35 -4.37 -12.80
N LEU A 147 -3.29 -3.72 -12.34
CA LEU A 147 -2.37 -2.95 -13.17
C LEU A 147 -1.23 -3.88 -13.60
N GLN A 148 -1.11 -4.17 -14.89
CA GLN A 148 -0.07 -5.02 -15.44
C GLN A 148 0.83 -4.24 -16.38
N ILE A 149 2.11 -4.17 -16.06
CA ILE A 149 3.15 -3.48 -16.81
C ILE A 149 4.03 -4.52 -17.49
N SER A 150 4.13 -4.47 -18.82
CA SER A 150 5.02 -5.35 -19.60
C SER A 150 5.63 -4.65 -20.82
N SER A 151 5.25 -3.41 -21.11
CA SER A 151 5.82 -2.63 -22.19
C SER A 151 7.19 -2.10 -21.78
N ARG A 152 8.12 -1.95 -22.73
CA ARG A 152 9.43 -1.36 -22.47
C ARG A 152 9.31 0.03 -21.85
N ALA A 153 8.47 0.88 -22.43
CA ALA A 153 8.27 2.25 -21.97
C ALA A 153 7.81 2.34 -20.51
N ASP A 154 6.78 1.59 -20.12
CA ASP A 154 6.26 1.66 -18.75
C ASP A 154 7.17 0.94 -17.75
N THR A 155 7.87 -0.13 -18.18
CA THR A 155 8.88 -0.80 -17.36
C THR A 155 10.03 0.14 -17.03
N THR A 156 10.54 0.89 -18.02
CA THR A 156 11.57 1.91 -17.80
C THR A 156 11.09 3.02 -16.85
N LYS A 157 9.85 3.50 -17.01
CA LYS A 157 9.25 4.49 -16.09
C LYS A 157 9.20 3.95 -14.65
N LEU A 158 8.78 2.70 -14.46
CA LEU A 158 8.72 2.06 -13.15
C LEU A 158 10.11 1.92 -12.50
N VAL A 159 11.11 1.46 -13.25
CA VAL A 159 12.50 1.35 -12.77
C VAL A 159 13.04 2.72 -12.36
N ASN A 160 12.91 3.73 -13.22
CA ASN A 160 13.36 5.08 -12.93
C ASN A 160 12.68 5.65 -11.68
N PHE A 161 11.37 5.41 -11.53
CA PHE A 161 10.62 5.83 -10.37
C PHE A 161 11.13 5.15 -9.09
N LEU A 162 11.32 3.83 -9.08
CA LEU A 162 11.78 3.09 -7.90
C LEU A 162 13.22 3.42 -7.52
N ASP A 163 14.09 3.66 -8.50
CA ASP A 163 15.50 4.01 -8.28
C ASP A 163 15.68 5.46 -7.77
N ALA A 164 14.78 6.37 -8.15
CA ALA A 164 14.84 7.78 -7.75
C ALA A 164 14.19 8.09 -6.40
N ASN A 165 13.38 7.17 -5.86
CA ASN A 165 12.63 7.36 -4.62
C ASN A 165 13.20 6.52 -3.48
N ILE A 166 12.56 6.58 -2.30
CA ILE A 166 12.92 5.73 -1.16
C ILE A 166 12.97 4.27 -1.62
N ALA A 167 14.04 3.57 -1.29
CA ALA A 167 14.20 2.18 -1.70
C ALA A 167 13.15 1.26 -1.04
N LEU A 168 12.68 0.27 -1.83
CA LEU A 168 11.94 -0.90 -1.34
C LEU A 168 12.70 -1.57 -0.19
N LYS A 169 11.98 -2.33 0.65
CA LYS A 169 12.53 -2.95 1.86
C LYS A 169 12.15 -4.43 1.98
N GLY A 170 12.98 -5.19 2.68
CA GLY A 170 12.74 -6.61 2.95
C GLY A 170 12.73 -7.46 1.68
N ASN A 171 11.86 -8.47 1.64
CA ASN A 171 11.81 -9.42 0.53
C ASN A 171 11.49 -8.76 -0.83
N LYS A 172 10.68 -7.68 -0.85
CA LYS A 172 10.35 -7.00 -2.10
C LYS A 172 11.57 -6.38 -2.78
N LEU A 173 12.50 -5.86 -1.99
CA LEU A 173 13.76 -5.31 -2.53
C LEU A 173 14.57 -6.40 -3.24
N LEU A 174 14.63 -7.61 -2.67
CA LEU A 174 15.31 -8.74 -3.30
C LEU A 174 14.63 -9.13 -4.62
N GLN A 175 13.30 -9.24 -4.61
CA GLN A 175 12.51 -9.52 -5.82
C GLN A 175 12.75 -8.46 -6.91
N TYR A 176 12.71 -7.18 -6.54
CA TYR A 176 12.96 -6.07 -7.45
C TYR A 176 14.37 -6.11 -8.04
N ASN A 177 15.40 -6.36 -7.23
CA ASN A 177 16.79 -6.39 -7.71
C ASN A 177 17.01 -7.50 -8.73
N VAL A 178 16.51 -8.72 -8.46
CA VAL A 178 16.61 -9.84 -9.40
C VAL A 178 15.85 -9.53 -10.70
N TRP A 179 14.63 -9.01 -10.59
CA TRP A 179 13.82 -8.62 -11.73
C TRP A 179 14.45 -7.49 -12.56
N ARG A 180 15.03 -6.48 -11.90
CA ARG A 180 15.72 -5.34 -12.53
C ARG A 180 16.97 -5.79 -13.28
N GLU A 181 17.74 -6.73 -12.73
CA GLU A 181 18.90 -7.30 -13.41
C GLU A 181 18.49 -8.05 -14.70
N ALA A 182 17.41 -8.85 -14.63
CA ALA A 182 16.85 -9.51 -15.80
C ALA A 182 16.36 -8.48 -16.83
N TRP A 183 15.73 -7.39 -16.39
CA TRP A 183 15.32 -6.29 -17.26
C TRP A 183 16.51 -5.63 -17.96
N SER A 184 17.59 -5.28 -17.24
CA SER A 184 18.79 -4.66 -17.81
C SER A 184 19.42 -5.53 -18.91
N LYS A 185 19.56 -6.84 -18.66
CA LYS A 185 20.08 -7.78 -19.67
C LYS A 185 19.20 -7.83 -20.91
N LYS A 186 17.88 -7.82 -20.74
CA LYS A 186 16.92 -7.80 -21.86
C LYS A 186 16.97 -6.49 -22.64
N ASP A 187 17.12 -5.36 -21.96
CA ASP A 187 17.20 -4.04 -22.59
C ASP A 187 18.49 -3.87 -23.42
N GLU A 188 19.58 -4.48 -22.95
CA GLU A 188 20.87 -4.57 -23.64
C GLU A 188 20.90 -5.64 -24.76
N GLY A 189 19.84 -6.45 -24.90
CA GLY A 189 19.73 -7.49 -25.93
C GLY A 189 20.52 -8.78 -25.61
N THR A 190 20.77 -9.08 -24.33
CA THR A 190 21.56 -10.24 -23.88
C THR A 190 20.74 -11.38 -23.28
N LEU A 191 19.41 -11.26 -23.24
CA LEU A 191 18.47 -12.33 -22.92
C LEU A 191 17.70 -12.73 -24.19
N GLU A 192 17.98 -13.93 -24.71
CA GLU A 192 17.20 -14.60 -25.77
C GLU A 192 15.93 -15.25 -25.21
#